data_AF-A0A831SNI9-F1
#
_entry.id   AF-A0A831SNI9-F1
#
_cell.length_a   1.000
_cell.length_b   1.000
_cell.length_c   1.000
_cell.angle_alpha   90.00
_cell.angle_beta   90.00
_cell.angle_gamma   90.00
#
_symmetry.space_group_name_H-M   'P 1'
#
loop_
_entity.id
_entity.type
_entity.pdbx_description
1 polymer ?
#
loop_
_entity_poly.entity_id
_entity_poly.type
_entity_poly.pdbx_seq_one_letter_code
_entity_poly.pdbx_strand_id
1 'polypeptide(L)'
;MQKIAIIMEDFSDYALGFASSFPNRVIRLSLTAPTAKSFDMKFKSWLKMVIIHEYTHIAHFEMTGGLTTALRALFGQIITPNALQPIWSIEGLAVYNETKFTTEGGGRGIDARYDMYPRMAALEAEDQFSTLDQISGYYLTSWPGSTAPYIYGQSLIHFIAQRYGEDKVITLSEIFCKYPYLGCNYAFKRTLGLDLDELYQNWKEYLKEKYQTQIQKISSEKNLTKSQQLTNYHYWVDYPRWISTSAPSVSSATEDKIAIRVSTPHSYPFIQIINPSISMAPLTYSTIKKQSLVKRTYGRNSSFSISPDGSKIIYSKLTNYNQFYQFYDLYLYDLKLDKEVRLSEGLRIRDPDWSPDPGPGLKNPQIVAVINNSGTNNLILINLPSPLPISSTKTQSTYNLITKKDIIHLTNFDDGTQIYQPSWSPNGDMIAFSAWRQGYQ
;
A
#
# COMPACT_ATOMS: atom_id res chain seq x y z
N MET A 1 7.19 -20.49 30.62
CA MET A 1 6.92 -19.82 29.33
C MET A 1 7.44 -18.40 29.40
N GLN A 2 8.21 -17.95 28.40
CA GLN A 2 8.64 -16.55 28.32
C GLN A 2 7.56 -15.72 27.61
N LYS A 3 7.30 -14.50 28.07
CA LYS A 3 6.22 -13.65 27.55
C LYS A 3 6.66 -12.89 26.28
N ILE A 4 5.70 -12.56 25.42
CA ILE A 4 5.87 -11.65 24.28
C ILE A 4 5.09 -10.38 24.60
N ALA A 5 5.73 -9.21 24.50
CA ALA A 5 5.06 -7.93 24.65
C ALA A 5 4.43 -7.51 23.31
N ILE A 6 3.16 -7.10 23.32
CA ILE A 6 2.51 -6.47 22.17
C ILE A 6 2.27 -5.00 22.51
N ILE A 7 2.86 -4.11 21.72
CA ILE A 7 2.76 -2.66 21.88
C ILE A 7 1.94 -2.13 20.71
N MET A 8 0.80 -1.52 21.02
CA MET A 8 -0.07 -0.88 20.04
C MET A 8 0.16 0.63 20.08
N GLU A 9 0.38 1.22 18.91
CA GLU A 9 0.90 2.58 18.78
C GLU A 9 0.02 3.42 17.86
N ASP A 10 -0.18 4.68 18.21
CA ASP A 10 -1.01 5.63 17.46
C ASP A 10 -0.26 6.91 17.06
N PHE A 11 1.08 6.83 16.97
CA PHE A 11 1.88 8.00 16.60
C PHE A 11 1.92 8.26 15.08
N SER A 12 1.40 7.33 14.26
CA SER A 12 1.46 7.44 12.80
C SER A 12 0.15 7.02 12.13
N ASP A 13 -0.22 7.72 11.07
CA ASP A 13 -1.27 7.32 10.13
C ASP A 13 -0.76 6.34 9.06
N TYR A 14 0.48 5.89 9.18
CA TYR A 14 1.04 4.83 8.36
C TYR A 14 0.96 3.48 9.10
N ALA A 15 0.40 2.48 8.42
CA ALA A 15 0.31 1.13 8.95
C ALA A 15 1.69 0.47 8.98
N LEU A 16 2.12 0.05 10.17
CA LEU A 16 3.39 -0.63 10.41
C LEU A 16 3.17 -1.84 11.31
N GLY A 17 3.93 -2.89 11.03
CA GLY A 17 4.16 -4.02 11.91
C GLY A 17 5.66 -4.23 12.06
N PHE A 18 6.10 -4.59 13.26
CA PHE A 18 7.49 -4.88 13.54
C PHE A 18 7.61 -5.88 14.69
N ALA A 19 8.25 -7.01 14.43
CA ALA A 19 8.69 -7.96 15.43
C ALA A 19 10.19 -7.85 15.68
N SER A 20 10.58 -7.96 16.95
CA SER A 20 11.97 -8.25 17.30
C SER A 20 12.04 -9.30 18.39
N SER A 21 12.99 -10.21 18.25
CA SER A 21 13.37 -11.17 19.30
C SER A 21 14.51 -10.63 20.19
N PHE A 22 15.09 -9.47 19.87
CA PHE A 22 16.23 -8.88 20.58
C PHE A 22 16.05 -7.36 20.82
N PRO A 23 16.36 -6.82 22.02
CA PRO A 23 16.80 -7.52 23.24
C PRO A 23 15.67 -8.22 23.99
N ASN A 24 14.41 -8.01 23.59
CA ASN A 24 13.23 -8.65 24.16
C ASN A 24 12.28 -9.04 23.02
N ARG A 25 11.48 -10.08 23.24
CA ARG A 25 10.39 -10.45 22.33
C ARG A 25 9.29 -9.40 22.37
N VAL A 26 9.21 -8.61 21.31
CA VAL A 26 8.24 -7.54 21.18
C VAL A 26 7.63 -7.54 19.79
N ILE A 27 6.32 -7.33 19.73
CA ILE A 27 5.57 -7.01 18.52
C ILE A 27 5.07 -5.58 18.69
N ARG A 28 5.41 -4.69 17.77
CA ARG A 28 4.96 -3.28 17.72
C ARG A 28 4.09 -3.10 16.49
N LEU A 29 2.92 -2.49 16.67
CA LEU A 29 1.91 -2.37 15.62
C LEU A 29 1.27 -0.98 15.63
N SER A 30 1.06 -0.40 14.46
CA SER A 30 0.18 0.76 14.32
C SER A 30 -1.28 0.35 14.50
N LEU A 31 -2.05 1.14 15.28
CA LEU A 31 -3.51 1.01 15.36
C LEU A 31 -4.18 1.38 14.04
N THR A 32 -3.61 2.33 13.30
CA THR A 32 -4.07 2.70 11.96
C THR A 32 -3.94 1.52 11.01
N ALA A 33 -5.06 1.08 10.44
CA ALA A 33 -5.06 0.05 9.41
C ALA A 33 -4.49 0.60 8.09
N PRO A 34 -3.99 -0.27 7.19
CA PRO A 34 -3.55 0.19 5.89
C PRO A 34 -4.74 0.72 5.09
N THR A 35 -4.49 1.82 4.40
CA THR A 35 -5.44 2.38 3.43
C THR A 35 -5.81 1.38 2.32
N ALA A 36 -6.95 1.59 1.65
CA ALA A 36 -7.43 0.75 0.55
C ALA A 36 -6.36 0.37 -0.48
N LYS A 37 -5.45 1.29 -0.87
CA LYS A 37 -4.41 0.99 -1.86
C LYS A 37 -3.09 0.48 -1.28
N SER A 38 -2.86 0.61 0.03
CA SER A 38 -1.64 0.12 0.72
C SER A 38 -1.46 -1.37 0.63
N PHE A 39 -2.55 -2.10 0.40
CA PHE A 39 -2.52 -3.54 0.27
C PHE A 39 -3.68 -4.06 -0.61
N ASP A 40 -4.79 -3.33 -0.75
CA ASP A 40 -6.02 -3.76 -1.45
C ASP A 40 -6.44 -5.20 -1.08
N MET A 41 -6.11 -5.58 0.15
CA MET A 41 -6.21 -6.92 0.68
C MET A 41 -7.55 -7.13 1.35
N LYS A 42 -8.17 -8.26 1.05
CA LYS A 42 -9.24 -8.81 1.88
C LYS A 42 -8.66 -9.25 3.22
N PHE A 43 -9.12 -8.65 4.31
CA PHE A 43 -8.86 -9.15 5.67
C PHE A 43 -10.09 -8.96 6.56
N LYS A 44 -10.34 -9.90 7.46
CA LYS A 44 -11.41 -9.80 8.46
C LYS A 44 -11.03 -9.03 9.71
N SER A 45 -9.75 -9.05 10.07
CA SER A 45 -9.19 -8.33 11.21
C SER A 45 -7.76 -7.94 10.86
N TRP A 46 -7.54 -6.64 10.63
CA TRP A 46 -6.20 -6.07 10.38
C TRP A 46 -5.24 -6.48 11.50
N LEU A 47 -5.64 -6.26 12.75
CA LEU A 47 -4.82 -6.56 13.92
C LEU A 47 -4.52 -8.05 14.03
N LYS A 48 -5.49 -8.96 13.85
CA LYS A 48 -5.24 -10.40 13.89
C LYS A 48 -4.22 -10.82 12.83
N MET A 49 -4.38 -10.31 11.61
CA MET A 49 -3.50 -10.63 10.50
C MET A 49 -2.07 -10.16 10.74
N VAL A 50 -1.89 -8.88 11.09
CA VAL A 50 -0.54 -8.33 11.33
C VAL A 50 0.10 -8.97 12.58
N ILE A 51 -0.68 -9.28 13.64
CA ILE A 51 -0.16 -10.02 14.79
C ILE A 51 0.35 -11.41 14.38
N ILE A 52 -0.37 -12.12 13.51
CA ILE A 52 0.08 -13.45 13.03
C ILE A 52 1.34 -13.32 12.17
N HIS A 53 1.42 -12.31 11.31
CA HIS A 53 2.62 -12.01 10.51
C HIS A 53 3.83 -11.80 11.42
N GLU A 54 3.72 -10.84 12.35
CA GLU A 54 4.82 -10.49 13.28
C GLU A 54 5.13 -11.63 14.27
N TYR A 55 4.13 -12.40 14.70
CA TYR A 55 4.35 -13.57 15.54
C TYR A 55 5.10 -14.67 14.80
N THR A 56 4.86 -14.83 13.50
CA THR A 56 5.62 -15.78 12.67
C THR A 56 7.11 -15.46 12.70
N HIS A 57 7.48 -14.18 12.60
CA HIS A 57 8.88 -13.76 12.74
C HIS A 57 9.48 -14.14 14.10
N ILE A 58 8.76 -13.92 15.20
CA ILE A 58 9.22 -14.34 16.53
C ILE A 58 9.39 -15.85 16.60
N ALA A 59 8.39 -16.62 16.19
CA ALA A 59 8.43 -18.08 16.22
C ALA A 59 9.58 -18.62 15.35
N HIS A 60 9.79 -18.03 14.17
CA HIS A 60 10.82 -18.42 13.22
C HIS A 60 12.23 -18.11 13.71
N PHE A 61 12.48 -16.90 14.22
CA PHE A 61 13.80 -16.47 14.68
C PHE A 61 14.23 -17.08 16.01
N GLU A 62 13.28 -17.55 16.82
CA GLU A 62 13.54 -18.25 18.07
C GLU A 62 13.93 -19.72 17.89
N MET A 63 13.74 -20.28 16.68
CA MET A 63 14.18 -21.65 16.38
C MET A 63 15.71 -21.75 16.48
N THR A 64 16.17 -22.74 17.23
CA THR A 64 17.58 -23.15 17.31
C THR A 64 17.66 -24.67 17.29
N GLY A 65 18.81 -25.21 16.90
CA GLY A 65 19.05 -26.65 16.89
C GLY A 65 20.52 -27.00 16.98
N GLY A 66 20.85 -28.08 17.68
CA GLY A 66 22.23 -28.56 17.80
C GLY A 66 23.17 -27.48 18.35
N LEU A 67 24.21 -27.13 17.59
CA LEU A 67 25.22 -26.14 18.00
C LEU A 67 24.61 -24.75 18.26
N THR A 68 23.61 -24.34 17.49
CA THR A 68 23.02 -23.00 17.68
C THR A 68 22.22 -22.89 18.98
N THR A 69 21.69 -24.01 19.50
CA THR A 69 21.09 -24.06 20.85
C THR A 69 22.15 -23.88 21.93
N ALA A 70 23.32 -24.50 21.80
CA ALA A 70 24.43 -24.31 22.73
C ALA A 70 24.94 -22.85 22.70
N LEU A 71 25.10 -22.27 21.51
CA LEU A 71 25.46 -20.86 21.35
C LEU A 71 24.39 -19.94 21.95
N ARG A 72 23.10 -20.23 21.75
CA ARG A 72 21.99 -19.48 22.34
C ARG A 72 22.00 -19.53 23.87
N ALA A 73 22.42 -20.64 24.46
CA ALA A 73 22.58 -20.76 25.91
C ALA A 73 23.74 -19.90 26.45
N LEU A 74 24.83 -19.76 25.70
CA LEU A 74 26.00 -18.97 26.10
C LEU A 74 25.83 -17.47 25.87
N PHE A 75 25.28 -17.09 24.72
CA PHE A 75 25.24 -15.70 24.25
C PHE A 75 23.84 -15.08 24.33
N GLY A 76 22.81 -15.87 24.69
CA GLY A 76 21.45 -15.38 24.80
C GLY A 76 20.84 -15.02 23.45
N GLN A 77 19.82 -14.14 23.47
CA GLN A 77 18.90 -13.89 22.35
C GLN A 77 19.51 -13.28 21.08
N ILE A 78 20.81 -12.98 21.06
CA ILE A 78 21.50 -12.55 19.82
C ILE A 78 21.62 -13.68 18.78
N ILE A 79 21.52 -14.94 19.21
CA ILE A 79 21.70 -16.10 18.32
C ILE A 79 20.38 -16.44 17.64
N THR A 80 20.02 -15.76 16.55
CA THR A 80 18.78 -15.99 15.77
C THR A 80 19.12 -16.57 14.39
N PRO A 81 19.40 -17.88 14.25
CA PRO A 81 19.88 -18.48 13.01
C PRO A 81 19.00 -18.17 11.80
N ASN A 82 17.69 -18.34 11.93
CA ASN A 82 16.74 -18.15 10.83
C ASN A 82 16.64 -16.70 10.34
N ALA A 83 17.11 -15.71 11.11
CA ALA A 83 17.22 -14.33 10.64
C ALA A 83 18.29 -14.15 9.53
N LEU A 84 19.13 -15.18 9.30
CA LEU A 84 20.11 -15.22 8.21
C LEU A 84 19.54 -15.81 6.90
N GLN A 85 18.29 -16.25 6.89
CA GLN A 85 17.65 -16.70 5.65
C GLN A 85 17.40 -15.52 4.69
N PRO A 86 17.30 -15.76 3.38
CA PRO A 86 16.86 -14.76 2.42
C PRO A 86 15.52 -14.13 2.81
N ILE A 87 15.37 -12.83 2.53
CA ILE A 87 14.18 -12.07 2.94
C ILE A 87 12.89 -12.63 2.33
N TRP A 88 12.92 -13.17 1.10
CA TRP A 88 11.74 -13.81 0.52
C TRP A 88 11.27 -15.02 1.35
N SER A 89 12.19 -15.76 1.98
CA SER A 89 11.84 -16.94 2.79
C SER A 89 11.20 -16.49 4.10
N ILE A 90 11.80 -15.49 4.76
CA ILE A 90 11.33 -14.90 6.01
C ILE A 90 9.95 -14.25 5.82
N GLU A 91 9.83 -13.29 4.90
CA GLU A 91 8.55 -12.59 4.68
C GLU A 91 7.52 -13.50 4.01
N GLY A 92 7.95 -14.39 3.12
CA GLY A 92 7.07 -15.36 2.47
C GLY A 92 6.42 -16.31 3.47
N LEU A 93 7.18 -16.80 4.46
CA LEU A 93 6.64 -17.65 5.52
C LEU A 93 5.64 -16.89 6.40
N ALA A 94 5.94 -15.64 6.74
CA ALA A 94 5.06 -14.79 7.51
C ALA A 94 3.74 -14.51 6.77
N VAL A 95 3.80 -14.20 5.47
CA VAL A 95 2.62 -14.03 4.62
C VAL A 95 1.82 -15.34 4.46
N TYR A 96 2.51 -16.48 4.35
CA TYR A 96 1.86 -17.79 4.25
C TYR A 96 1.06 -18.10 5.50
N ASN A 97 1.67 -17.90 6.67
CA ASN A 97 1.02 -18.11 7.95
C ASN A 97 -0.09 -17.10 8.23
N GLU A 98 0.08 -15.83 7.83
CA GLU A 98 -1.01 -14.85 7.90
C GLU A 98 -2.26 -15.42 7.22
N THR A 99 -2.10 -15.90 5.98
CA THR A 99 -3.21 -16.34 5.14
C THR A 99 -3.82 -17.61 5.70
N LYS A 100 -2.98 -18.54 6.16
CA LYS A 100 -3.39 -19.80 6.78
C LYS A 100 -4.19 -19.60 8.06
N PHE A 101 -3.73 -18.71 8.95
CA PHE A 101 -4.34 -18.52 10.27
C PHE A 101 -5.37 -17.38 10.33
N THR A 102 -5.58 -16.68 9.21
CA THR A 102 -6.72 -15.76 8.99
C THR A 102 -7.76 -16.30 7.99
N THR A 103 -7.84 -17.63 7.84
CA THR A 103 -8.66 -18.42 6.88
C THR A 103 -10.17 -18.13 6.84
N GLU A 104 -10.65 -17.18 7.64
CA GLU A 104 -12.01 -16.68 7.57
C GLU A 104 -12.26 -15.74 6.36
N GLY A 105 -11.49 -15.85 5.28
CA GLY A 105 -11.74 -15.16 3.99
C GLY A 105 -10.79 -13.99 3.65
N GLY A 106 -9.59 -13.94 4.24
CA GLY A 106 -8.60 -12.90 3.92
C GLY A 106 -7.13 -13.31 4.10
N GLY A 107 -6.21 -12.41 3.73
CA GLY A 107 -4.75 -12.59 3.72
C GLY A 107 -4.14 -12.36 2.33
N ARG A 108 -2.89 -11.91 2.25
CA ARG A 108 -2.22 -11.60 0.97
C ARG A 108 -2.11 -12.82 0.07
N GLY A 109 -1.97 -14.00 0.66
CA GLY A 109 -1.77 -15.23 -0.08
C GLY A 109 -2.93 -15.64 -1.00
N ILE A 110 -4.13 -15.10 -0.77
CA ILE A 110 -5.32 -15.32 -1.60
C ILE A 110 -5.81 -14.03 -2.28
N ASP A 111 -5.02 -12.97 -2.19
CA ASP A 111 -5.36 -11.68 -2.78
C ASP A 111 -5.07 -11.65 -4.28
N ALA A 112 -6.04 -11.14 -5.06
CA ALA A 112 -5.94 -11.11 -6.52
C ALA A 112 -4.77 -10.24 -7.02
N ARG A 113 -4.38 -9.20 -6.28
CA ARG A 113 -3.25 -8.35 -6.62
C ARG A 113 -1.94 -9.09 -6.36
N TYR A 114 -1.82 -9.83 -5.26
CA TYR A 114 -0.63 -10.67 -5.00
C TYR A 114 -0.46 -11.76 -6.06
N ASP A 115 -1.56 -12.38 -6.53
CA ASP A 115 -1.53 -13.37 -7.63
C ASP A 115 -1.27 -12.72 -9.00
N MET A 116 -1.64 -11.45 -9.19
CA MET A 116 -1.42 -10.71 -10.45
C MET A 116 0.07 -10.55 -10.79
N TYR A 117 0.94 -10.27 -9.83
CA TYR A 117 2.37 -10.04 -10.10
C TYR A 117 3.07 -11.26 -10.73
N PRO A 118 3.09 -12.46 -10.09
CA PRO A 118 3.68 -13.65 -10.70
C PRO A 118 2.91 -14.10 -11.94
N ARG A 119 1.59 -13.83 -12.03
CA ARG A 119 0.81 -14.08 -13.25
C ARG A 119 1.32 -13.30 -14.44
N MET A 120 1.54 -11.99 -14.27
CA MET A 120 2.07 -11.17 -15.36
C MET A 120 3.46 -11.67 -15.76
N ALA A 121 4.36 -11.89 -14.80
CA ALA A 121 5.70 -12.44 -15.11
C ALA A 121 5.65 -13.79 -15.84
N ALA A 122 4.66 -14.64 -15.56
CA ALA A 122 4.49 -15.95 -16.18
C ALA A 122 3.91 -15.90 -17.61
N LEU A 123 3.12 -14.88 -17.93
CA LEU A 123 2.41 -14.75 -19.21
C LEU A 123 3.19 -13.95 -20.26
N GLU A 124 4.19 -13.17 -19.84
CA GLU A 124 5.08 -12.47 -20.77
C GLU A 124 5.91 -13.45 -21.62
N ALA A 125 6.19 -13.08 -22.87
CA ALA A 125 6.97 -13.90 -23.79
C ALA A 125 8.44 -14.04 -23.38
N GLU A 126 8.97 -13.00 -22.72
CA GLU A 126 10.31 -12.99 -22.11
C GLU A 126 10.24 -13.40 -20.63
N ASP A 127 11.33 -13.97 -20.10
CA ASP A 127 11.40 -14.30 -18.66
C ASP A 127 11.48 -13.01 -17.82
N GLN A 128 10.31 -12.52 -17.40
CA GLN A 128 10.14 -11.30 -16.60
C GLN A 128 10.04 -11.60 -15.09
N PHE A 129 10.37 -12.82 -14.66
CA PHE A 129 10.43 -13.14 -13.23
C PHE A 129 11.61 -12.42 -12.58
N SER A 130 11.40 -11.84 -11.40
CA SER A 130 12.51 -11.37 -10.57
C SER A 130 13.45 -12.54 -10.25
N THR A 131 14.76 -12.32 -10.17
CA THR A 131 15.70 -13.37 -9.78
C THR A 131 15.65 -13.65 -8.28
N LEU A 132 16.22 -14.79 -7.83
CA LEU A 132 16.37 -15.10 -6.42
C LEU A 132 17.11 -13.98 -5.66
N ASP A 133 18.15 -13.40 -6.25
CA ASP A 133 18.89 -12.27 -5.67
C ASP A 133 18.00 -11.02 -5.53
N GLN A 134 17.19 -10.71 -6.55
CA GLN A 134 16.31 -9.53 -6.53
C GLN A 134 15.23 -9.62 -5.44
N ILE A 135 14.76 -10.83 -5.11
CA ILE A 135 13.76 -11.05 -4.05
C ILE A 135 14.39 -11.32 -2.68
N SER A 136 15.72 -11.44 -2.58
CA SER A 136 16.42 -11.73 -1.32
C SER A 136 16.68 -10.49 -0.45
N GLY A 137 16.24 -9.30 -0.87
CA GLY A 137 16.36 -8.07 -0.09
C GLY A 137 15.28 -7.03 -0.40
N TYR A 138 15.29 -5.92 0.35
CA TYR A 138 14.32 -4.82 0.21
C TYR A 138 14.76 -3.71 -0.75
N TYR A 139 15.90 -3.86 -1.42
CA TYR A 139 16.54 -2.82 -2.23
C TYR A 139 16.05 -2.74 -3.68
N LEU A 140 15.16 -3.63 -4.10
CA LEU A 140 14.69 -3.66 -5.49
C LEU A 140 14.00 -2.34 -5.85
N THR A 141 14.51 -1.67 -6.88
CA THR A 141 13.95 -0.39 -7.37
C THR A 141 13.02 -0.59 -8.56
N SER A 142 13.24 -1.62 -9.38
CA SER A 142 12.29 -2.04 -10.41
C SER A 142 11.00 -2.57 -9.77
N TRP A 143 9.90 -2.50 -10.50
CA TRP A 143 8.64 -3.09 -10.07
C TRP A 143 8.79 -4.59 -9.71
N PRO A 144 8.16 -5.10 -8.64
CA PRO A 144 7.23 -4.42 -7.73
C PRO A 144 7.91 -3.68 -6.56
N GLY A 145 9.23 -3.51 -6.62
CA GLY A 145 10.02 -2.79 -5.63
C GLY A 145 10.20 -3.59 -4.35
N SER A 146 10.21 -2.91 -3.21
CA SER A 146 10.42 -3.51 -1.88
C SER A 146 9.36 -4.53 -1.45
N THR A 147 8.27 -4.71 -2.21
CA THR A 147 7.25 -5.74 -1.94
C THR A 147 7.57 -7.08 -2.59
N ALA A 148 8.59 -7.16 -3.44
CA ALA A 148 8.95 -8.39 -4.15
C ALA A 148 9.19 -9.60 -3.22
N PRO A 149 9.92 -9.47 -2.08
CA PRO A 149 10.13 -10.61 -1.18
C PRO A 149 8.82 -11.18 -0.61
N TYR A 150 7.83 -10.33 -0.35
CA TYR A 150 6.52 -10.76 0.16
C TYR A 150 5.72 -11.49 -0.91
N ILE A 151 5.65 -10.92 -2.12
CA ILE A 151 4.86 -11.44 -3.24
C ILE A 151 5.42 -12.78 -3.73
N TYR A 152 6.71 -12.80 -4.08
CA TYR A 152 7.37 -13.99 -4.60
C TYR A 152 7.57 -15.03 -3.49
N GLY A 153 7.95 -14.59 -2.29
CA GLY A 153 8.18 -15.47 -1.16
C GLY A 153 6.93 -16.23 -0.75
N GLN A 154 5.79 -15.55 -0.61
CA GLN A 154 4.49 -16.20 -0.35
C GLN A 154 4.18 -17.26 -1.41
N SER A 155 4.35 -16.93 -2.68
CA SER A 155 4.06 -17.84 -3.79
C SER A 155 4.96 -19.09 -3.77
N LEU A 156 6.26 -18.91 -3.49
CA LEU A 156 7.22 -20.00 -3.36
C LEU A 156 6.92 -20.90 -2.16
N ILE A 157 6.70 -20.32 -0.97
CA ILE A 157 6.36 -21.11 0.23
C ILE A 157 5.05 -21.87 0.03
N HIS A 158 4.05 -21.24 -0.59
CA HIS A 158 2.80 -21.89 -0.94
C HIS A 158 3.00 -23.06 -1.92
N PHE A 159 3.84 -22.89 -2.94
CA PHE A 159 4.20 -23.95 -3.86
C PHE A 159 4.92 -25.12 -3.16
N ILE A 160 5.84 -24.83 -2.24
CA ILE A 160 6.52 -25.86 -1.45
C ILE A 160 5.50 -26.65 -0.64
N ALA A 161 4.61 -25.95 0.08
CA ALA A 161 3.58 -26.57 0.91
C ALA A 161 2.64 -27.46 0.08
N GLN A 162 2.21 -27.00 -1.09
CA GLN A 162 1.30 -27.76 -1.96
C GLN A 162 1.96 -28.96 -2.63
N ARG A 163 3.21 -28.82 -3.10
CA ARG A 163 3.88 -29.85 -3.89
C ARG A 163 4.63 -30.89 -3.05
N TYR A 164 5.24 -30.46 -1.95
CA TYR A 164 6.12 -31.31 -1.13
C TYR A 164 5.57 -31.58 0.27
N GLY A 165 4.52 -30.88 0.69
CA GLY A 165 3.91 -31.01 2.01
C GLY A 165 4.26 -29.83 2.92
N GLU A 166 3.30 -29.46 3.79
CA GLU A 166 3.47 -28.35 4.72
C GLU A 166 4.55 -28.63 5.78
N ASP A 167 4.76 -29.89 6.16
CA ASP A 167 5.83 -30.32 7.05
C ASP A 167 7.22 -29.94 6.51
N LYS A 168 7.39 -29.90 5.19
CA LYS A 168 8.64 -29.52 4.54
C LYS A 168 8.97 -28.05 4.70
N VAL A 169 7.96 -27.17 4.73
CA VAL A 169 8.17 -25.74 5.00
C VAL A 169 8.81 -25.55 6.38
N ILE A 170 8.33 -26.30 7.38
CA ILE A 170 8.87 -26.26 8.75
C ILE A 170 10.27 -26.89 8.78
N THR A 171 10.43 -28.07 8.15
CA THR A 171 11.71 -28.81 8.11
C THR A 171 12.84 -27.95 7.52
N LEU A 172 12.57 -27.13 6.49
CA LEU A 172 13.56 -26.20 5.94
C LEU A 172 14.14 -25.27 7.01
N SER A 173 13.28 -24.70 7.85
CA SER A 173 13.68 -23.80 8.93
C SER A 173 14.36 -24.53 10.08
N GLU A 174 13.99 -25.78 10.38
CA GLU A 174 14.67 -26.62 11.37
C GLU A 174 16.08 -27.00 10.94
N ILE A 175 16.28 -27.36 9.67
CA ILE A 175 17.60 -27.71 9.15
C ILE A 175 18.47 -26.46 9.04
N PHE A 176 17.94 -25.35 8.52
CA PHE A 176 18.69 -24.11 8.42
C PHE A 176 19.12 -23.59 9.80
N CYS A 177 18.22 -23.60 10.79
CA CYS A 177 18.58 -23.08 12.12
C CYS A 177 19.65 -23.92 12.83
N LYS A 178 19.77 -25.21 12.48
CA LYS A 178 20.82 -26.11 12.98
C LYS A 178 22.16 -25.90 12.28
N TYR A 179 22.14 -25.55 10.99
CA TYR A 179 23.33 -25.45 10.14
C TYR A 179 23.38 -24.17 9.29
N PRO A 180 23.24 -22.97 9.89
CA PRO A 180 23.10 -21.72 9.11
C PRO A 180 24.35 -21.40 8.27
N TYR A 181 25.52 -21.84 8.72
CA TYR A 181 26.81 -21.66 8.04
C TYR A 181 26.97 -22.49 6.76
N LEU A 182 26.09 -23.46 6.51
CA LEU A 182 26.05 -24.22 5.24
C LEU A 182 25.14 -23.57 4.20
N GLY A 183 24.47 -22.46 4.55
CA GLY A 183 23.60 -21.70 3.66
C GLY A 183 22.26 -22.38 3.36
N CYS A 184 21.38 -21.65 2.66
CA CYS A 184 20.03 -22.13 2.37
C CYS A 184 20.03 -23.35 1.46
N ASN A 185 20.88 -23.40 0.42
CA ASN A 185 20.95 -24.55 -0.48
C ASN A 185 21.15 -25.88 0.25
N TYR A 186 21.90 -25.90 1.37
CA TYR A 186 22.04 -27.11 2.18
C TYR A 186 20.70 -27.57 2.79
N ALA A 187 19.93 -26.64 3.37
CA ALA A 187 18.62 -26.94 3.94
C ALA A 187 17.63 -27.42 2.87
N PHE A 188 17.63 -26.78 1.69
CA PHE A 188 16.79 -27.16 0.56
C PHE A 188 17.15 -28.54 0.01
N LYS A 189 18.44 -28.81 -0.29
CA LYS A 189 18.87 -30.13 -0.77
C LYS A 189 18.53 -31.24 0.21
N ARG A 190 18.70 -31.00 1.51
CA ARG A 190 18.43 -31.99 2.55
C ARG A 190 16.93 -32.25 2.76
N THR A 191 16.09 -31.25 2.52
CA THR A 191 14.64 -31.34 2.77
C THR A 191 13.86 -31.81 1.54
N LEU A 192 14.20 -31.27 0.37
CA LEU A 192 13.44 -31.43 -0.88
C LEU A 192 14.21 -32.23 -1.94
N GLY A 193 15.51 -32.47 -1.75
CA GLY A 193 16.37 -33.08 -2.77
C GLY A 193 16.77 -32.14 -3.91
N LEU A 194 16.46 -30.84 -3.79
CA LEU A 194 16.70 -29.80 -4.80
C LEU A 194 17.51 -28.64 -4.20
N ASP A 195 18.36 -27.98 -4.99
CA ASP A 195 18.77 -26.61 -4.62
C ASP A 195 17.69 -25.56 -4.94
N LEU A 196 17.97 -24.34 -4.51
CA LEU A 196 17.11 -23.18 -4.73
C LEU A 196 16.91 -22.88 -6.21
N ASP A 197 17.92 -23.03 -7.07
CA ASP A 197 17.78 -22.73 -8.50
C ASP A 197 16.86 -23.74 -9.18
N GLU A 198 17.04 -25.04 -8.89
CA GLU A 198 16.14 -26.10 -9.35
C GLU A 198 14.70 -25.90 -8.85
N LEU A 199 14.53 -25.58 -7.57
CA LEU A 199 13.21 -25.29 -7.00
C LEU A 199 12.57 -24.07 -7.67
N TYR A 200 13.34 -23.01 -7.88
CA TYR A 200 12.86 -21.77 -8.48
C TYR A 200 12.41 -21.99 -9.92
N GLN A 201 13.18 -22.77 -10.69
CA GLN A 201 12.82 -23.13 -12.05
C GLN A 201 11.53 -23.97 -12.09
N ASN A 202 11.40 -24.98 -11.22
CA ASN A 202 10.18 -25.78 -11.10
C ASN A 202 8.96 -24.91 -10.73
N TRP A 203 9.14 -23.92 -9.86
CA TRP A 203 8.08 -22.98 -9.49
C TRP A 203 7.68 -22.08 -10.67
N LYS A 204 8.64 -21.54 -11.44
CA LYS A 204 8.35 -20.75 -12.65
C LYS A 204 7.54 -21.56 -13.66
N GLU A 205 7.93 -22.82 -13.90
CA GLU A 205 7.23 -23.71 -14.82
C GLU A 205 5.80 -24.00 -14.37
N TYR A 206 5.61 -24.30 -13.09
CA TYR A 206 4.28 -24.47 -12.49
C TYR A 206 3.39 -23.24 -12.70
N LEU A 207 3.91 -22.03 -12.47
CA LEU A 207 3.14 -20.80 -12.67
C LEU A 207 2.82 -20.56 -14.15
N LYS A 208 3.76 -20.80 -15.05
CA LYS A 208 3.52 -20.72 -16.50
C LYS A 208 2.38 -21.64 -16.90
N GLU A 209 2.41 -22.91 -16.50
CA GLU A 209 1.32 -23.87 -16.80
C GLU A 209 -0.03 -23.42 -16.20
N LYS A 210 -0.05 -23.05 -14.92
CA LYS A 210 -1.24 -22.58 -14.19
C LYS A 210 -1.90 -21.40 -14.91
N TYR A 211 -1.14 -20.36 -15.24
CA TYR A 211 -1.70 -19.14 -15.82
C TYR A 211 -1.97 -19.26 -17.32
N GLN A 212 -1.24 -20.11 -18.05
CA GLN A 212 -1.60 -20.44 -19.43
C GLN A 212 -2.97 -21.14 -19.52
N THR A 213 -3.26 -22.04 -18.58
CA THR A 213 -4.60 -22.65 -18.49
C THR A 213 -5.67 -21.60 -18.14
N GLN A 214 -5.35 -20.67 -17.23
CA GLN A 214 -6.26 -19.58 -16.87
C GLN A 214 -6.57 -18.67 -18.06
N ILE A 215 -5.57 -18.25 -18.84
CA ILE A 215 -5.79 -17.34 -19.98
C ILE A 215 -6.53 -18.03 -21.13
N GLN A 216 -6.30 -19.32 -21.37
CA GLN A 216 -7.07 -20.10 -22.36
C GLN A 216 -8.55 -20.14 -22.00
N LYS A 217 -8.87 -20.34 -20.71
CA LYS A 217 -10.26 -20.31 -20.22
C LYS A 217 -10.89 -18.93 -20.42
N ILE A 218 -10.21 -17.85 -20.01
CA ILE A 218 -10.71 -16.47 -20.15
C ILE A 218 -10.88 -16.10 -21.63
N SER A 219 -9.94 -16.49 -22.48
CA SER A 219 -9.98 -16.20 -23.93
C SER A 219 -11.10 -16.95 -24.67
N SER A 220 -11.65 -18.00 -24.06
CA SER A 220 -12.84 -18.69 -24.59
C SER A 220 -14.16 -17.96 -24.31
N GLU A 221 -14.14 -16.93 -23.45
CA GLU A 221 -15.31 -16.13 -23.14
C GLU A 221 -15.61 -15.12 -24.26
N LYS A 222 -16.89 -14.93 -24.59
CA LYS A 222 -17.30 -14.11 -25.75
C LYS A 222 -17.10 -12.61 -25.56
N ASN A 223 -17.07 -12.12 -24.32
CA ASN A 223 -17.16 -10.69 -24.00
C ASN A 223 -16.00 -10.23 -23.12
N LEU A 224 -14.81 -10.10 -23.71
CA LEU A 224 -13.66 -9.51 -23.03
C LEU A 224 -13.63 -7.99 -23.24
N THR A 225 -13.68 -7.24 -22.13
CA THR A 225 -13.45 -5.79 -22.15
C THR A 225 -11.99 -5.52 -22.50
N LYS A 226 -11.75 -4.81 -23.60
CA LYS A 226 -10.41 -4.38 -23.99
C LYS A 226 -9.94 -3.24 -23.07
N SER A 227 -8.72 -3.35 -22.56
CA SER A 227 -8.04 -2.29 -21.82
C SER A 227 -6.92 -1.66 -22.66
N GLN A 228 -6.70 -0.35 -22.50
CA GLN A 228 -5.58 0.36 -23.08
C GLN A 228 -4.65 0.84 -21.98
N GLN A 229 -3.34 0.58 -22.12
CA GLN A 229 -2.33 1.15 -21.25
C GLN A 229 -2.08 2.62 -21.61
N LEU A 230 -2.27 3.52 -20.64
CA LEU A 230 -2.07 4.96 -20.84
C LEU A 230 -0.65 5.42 -20.50
N THR A 231 0.06 4.69 -19.64
CA THR A 231 1.38 5.07 -19.12
C THR A 231 2.36 3.92 -19.15
N ASN A 232 3.61 4.19 -19.56
CA ASN A 232 4.74 3.24 -19.51
C ASN A 232 5.73 3.59 -18.39
N TYR A 233 5.22 3.86 -17.19
CA TYR A 233 6.03 4.32 -16.05
C TYR A 233 6.60 3.16 -15.21
N HIS A 234 6.04 1.97 -15.35
CA HIS A 234 6.48 0.73 -14.70
C HIS A 234 6.64 0.86 -13.17
N TYR A 235 5.75 1.63 -12.53
CA TYR A 235 5.66 1.75 -11.07
C TYR A 235 4.25 2.21 -10.66
N TRP A 236 4.08 2.64 -9.41
CA TRP A 236 2.79 3.10 -8.88
C TRP A 236 2.25 4.33 -9.63
N VAL A 237 1.11 4.11 -10.29
CA VAL A 237 0.22 5.14 -10.84
C VAL A 237 -1.15 4.90 -10.22
N ASP A 238 -1.63 5.85 -9.42
CA ASP A 238 -2.85 5.72 -8.64
C ASP A 238 -3.76 6.96 -8.72
N TYR A 239 -5.00 6.79 -8.24
CA TYR A 239 -6.04 7.82 -8.16
C TYR A 239 -6.30 8.60 -9.46
N PRO A 240 -6.66 7.93 -10.57
CA PRO A 240 -7.06 8.64 -11.78
C PRO A 240 -8.33 9.46 -11.52
N ARG A 241 -8.30 10.75 -11.87
CA ARG A 241 -9.45 11.66 -11.82
C ARG A 241 -9.62 12.33 -13.19
N TRP A 242 -10.81 12.19 -13.77
CA TRP A 242 -11.16 12.89 -15.00
C TRP A 242 -11.26 14.40 -14.75
N ILE A 243 -10.72 15.17 -15.69
CA ILE A 243 -10.87 16.62 -15.79
C ILE A 243 -11.63 16.87 -17.08
N SER A 244 -12.93 17.12 -16.97
CA SER A 244 -13.77 17.52 -18.09
C SER A 244 -13.83 19.04 -18.13
N THR A 245 -13.06 19.67 -19.02
CA THR A 245 -13.21 21.10 -19.28
C THR A 245 -14.47 21.30 -20.11
N SER A 246 -15.57 21.75 -19.51
CA SER A 246 -16.68 22.33 -20.25
C SER A 246 -16.21 23.67 -20.81
N ALA A 247 -15.61 23.66 -22.01
CA ALA A 247 -15.25 24.90 -22.69
C ALA A 247 -16.54 25.64 -23.08
N PRO A 248 -16.80 26.87 -22.59
CA PRO A 248 -17.85 27.69 -23.13
C PRO A 248 -17.37 28.21 -24.49
N SER A 249 -18.04 27.77 -25.54
CA SER A 249 -18.10 28.39 -26.87
C SER A 249 -16.88 28.23 -27.82
N VAL A 250 -17.23 27.74 -29.01
CA VAL A 250 -16.55 27.84 -30.31
C VAL A 250 -15.28 27.00 -30.51
N SER A 251 -15.53 25.76 -30.97
CA SER A 251 -14.68 24.92 -31.83
C SER A 251 -13.46 24.19 -31.22
N SER A 252 -13.37 22.92 -31.62
CA SER A 252 -12.38 21.87 -31.33
C SER A 252 -12.50 21.18 -29.96
N ALA A 253 -12.53 19.84 -30.04
CA ALA A 253 -12.85 18.83 -29.04
C ALA A 253 -12.59 19.19 -27.56
N THR A 254 -13.49 18.76 -26.68
CA THR A 254 -13.18 18.56 -25.27
C THR A 254 -11.98 17.62 -25.18
N GLU A 255 -10.80 18.16 -24.89
CA GLU A 255 -9.62 17.35 -24.63
C GLU A 255 -9.76 16.81 -23.22
N ASP A 256 -10.41 15.65 -23.09
CA ASP A 256 -10.52 14.97 -21.80
C ASP A 256 -9.12 14.76 -21.23
N LYS A 257 -8.94 15.10 -19.95
CA LYS A 257 -7.67 14.98 -19.25
C LYS A 257 -7.85 14.08 -18.04
N ILE A 258 -6.77 13.43 -17.63
CA ILE A 258 -6.76 12.62 -16.40
C ILE A 258 -5.65 13.14 -15.50
N ALA A 259 -6.00 13.58 -14.30
CA ALA A 259 -5.02 13.74 -13.24
C ALA A 259 -4.69 12.38 -12.65
N ILE A 260 -3.41 12.09 -12.47
CA ILE A 260 -2.91 10.88 -11.85
C ILE A 260 -1.87 11.23 -10.81
N ARG A 261 -1.78 10.41 -9.76
CA ARG A 261 -0.68 10.45 -8.82
C ARG A 261 0.34 9.38 -9.21
N VAL A 262 1.60 9.76 -9.20
CA VAL A 262 2.73 8.95 -9.65
C VAL A 262 3.74 8.87 -8.51
N SER A 263 4.25 7.67 -8.26
CA SER A 263 5.41 7.43 -7.41
C SER A 263 6.42 6.62 -8.21
N THR A 264 7.72 6.88 -8.03
CA THR A 264 8.80 6.10 -8.63
C THR A 264 9.95 6.00 -7.63
N PRO A 265 10.89 5.04 -7.77
CA PRO A 265 12.08 4.97 -6.91
C PRO A 265 13.01 6.19 -7.06
N HIS A 266 12.88 6.98 -8.13
CA HIS A 266 13.80 8.06 -8.49
C HIS A 266 13.21 9.47 -8.28
N SER A 267 12.02 9.57 -7.69
CA SER A 267 11.38 10.87 -7.42
C SER A 267 10.47 10.81 -6.20
N TYR A 268 10.26 11.96 -5.56
CA TYR A 268 9.17 12.09 -4.59
C TYR A 268 7.83 11.93 -5.30
N PRO A 269 6.80 11.34 -4.67
CA PRO A 269 5.48 11.24 -5.28
C PRO A 269 4.95 12.62 -5.72
N PHE A 270 4.22 12.63 -6.83
CA PHE A 270 3.68 13.86 -7.42
C PHE A 270 2.35 13.60 -8.12
N ILE A 271 1.58 14.66 -8.34
CA ILE A 271 0.38 14.63 -9.19
C ILE A 271 0.75 15.29 -10.52
N GLN A 272 0.27 14.72 -11.62
CA GLN A 272 0.40 15.27 -12.97
C GLN A 272 -0.89 15.07 -13.75
N ILE A 273 -1.03 15.77 -14.87
CA ILE A 273 -2.14 15.62 -15.80
C ILE A 273 -1.64 14.97 -17.08
N ILE A 274 -2.36 13.95 -17.56
CA ILE A 274 -2.10 13.26 -18.82
C ILE A 274 -3.28 13.41 -19.78
N ASN A 275 -3.00 13.32 -21.08
CA ASN A 275 -4.02 13.19 -22.11
C ASN A 275 -4.20 11.68 -22.42
N PRO A 276 -5.39 11.08 -22.18
CA PRO A 276 -5.65 9.67 -22.42
C PRO A 276 -5.62 9.29 -23.90
N SER A 277 -5.72 10.25 -24.82
CA SER A 277 -5.61 10.04 -26.27
C SER A 277 -4.16 9.82 -26.72
N ILE A 278 -3.17 10.08 -25.85
CA ILE A 278 -1.74 9.98 -26.15
C ILE A 278 -1.10 8.98 -25.19
N SER A 279 -0.45 7.94 -25.72
CA SER A 279 0.33 7.03 -24.88
C SER A 279 1.55 7.75 -24.32
N MET A 280 1.71 7.71 -23.00
CA MET A 280 2.82 8.40 -22.33
C MET A 280 4.10 7.55 -22.36
N ALA A 281 5.18 8.15 -22.88
CA ALA A 281 6.52 7.58 -22.85
C ALA A 281 7.05 7.37 -21.42
N PRO A 282 8.07 6.50 -21.22
CA PRO A 282 8.70 6.31 -19.92
C PRO A 282 9.19 7.62 -19.28
N LEU A 283 9.14 7.68 -17.94
CA LEU A 283 9.55 8.87 -17.21
C LEU A 283 11.08 9.02 -17.21
N THR A 284 11.54 10.21 -17.59
CA THR A 284 12.92 10.67 -17.33
C THR A 284 12.90 11.73 -16.22
N TYR A 285 14.04 11.97 -15.58
CA TYR A 285 14.16 13.06 -14.61
C TYR A 285 13.72 14.42 -15.19
N SER A 286 14.09 14.69 -16.45
CA SER A 286 13.70 15.92 -17.15
C SER A 286 12.19 16.01 -17.37
N THR A 287 11.56 14.89 -17.71
CA THR A 287 10.11 14.76 -17.91
C THR A 287 9.37 14.97 -16.59
N ILE A 288 9.80 14.32 -15.51
CA ILE A 288 9.23 14.47 -14.17
C ILE A 288 9.27 15.94 -13.75
N LYS A 289 10.41 16.62 -13.90
CA LYS A 289 10.55 18.03 -13.50
C LYS A 289 9.57 18.96 -14.25
N LYS A 290 9.28 18.66 -15.52
CA LYS A 290 8.39 19.45 -16.38
C LYS A 290 6.91 19.12 -16.21
N GLN A 291 6.56 17.85 -15.97
CA GLN A 291 5.18 17.37 -15.94
C GLN A 291 4.59 17.29 -14.53
N SER A 292 5.41 17.33 -13.48
CA SER A 292 4.94 17.36 -12.09
C SER A 292 4.22 18.67 -11.79
N LEU A 293 2.91 18.59 -11.57
CA LEU A 293 2.05 19.70 -11.17
C LEU A 293 2.17 19.91 -9.66
N VAL A 294 1.74 18.94 -8.86
CA VAL A 294 1.87 18.98 -7.39
C VAL A 294 3.02 18.09 -6.98
N LYS A 295 4.09 18.68 -6.46
CA LYS A 295 5.31 17.95 -6.06
C LYS A 295 5.24 17.50 -4.61
N ARG A 296 5.90 16.38 -4.29
CA ARG A 296 6.08 15.88 -2.91
C ARG A 296 4.76 15.57 -2.19
N THR A 297 3.86 14.85 -2.85
CA THR A 297 2.61 14.33 -2.26
C THR A 297 2.89 13.11 -1.38
N TYR A 298 3.65 13.35 -0.31
CA TYR A 298 4.12 12.34 0.65
C TYR A 298 2.99 11.55 1.30
N GLY A 299 3.36 10.37 1.80
CA GLY A 299 2.40 9.35 2.20
C GLY A 299 2.14 8.40 1.03
N ARG A 300 1.68 7.19 1.32
CA ARG A 300 1.16 6.30 0.29
C ARG A 300 -0.35 6.28 0.44
N ASN A 301 -1.06 6.22 -0.69
CA ASN A 301 -2.45 5.79 -0.71
C ASN A 301 -3.46 6.73 -0.02
N SER A 302 -3.29 8.03 -0.16
CA SER A 302 -4.39 8.99 -0.05
C SER A 302 -4.84 9.42 -1.43
N SER A 303 -6.15 9.55 -1.62
CA SER A 303 -6.70 10.20 -2.80
C SER A 303 -6.43 11.71 -2.80
N PHE A 304 -6.72 12.30 -3.96
CA PHE A 304 -6.88 13.73 -4.15
C PHE A 304 -8.19 13.98 -4.90
N SER A 305 -8.66 15.22 -4.87
CA SER A 305 -9.85 15.66 -5.58
C SER A 305 -9.63 17.03 -6.19
N ILE A 306 -10.37 17.33 -7.24
CA ILE A 306 -10.26 18.55 -8.03
C ILE A 306 -11.51 19.37 -7.77
N SER A 307 -11.36 20.68 -7.57
CA SER A 307 -12.52 21.56 -7.36
C SER A 307 -13.45 21.54 -8.58
N PRO A 308 -14.76 21.78 -8.41
CA PRO A 308 -15.73 21.73 -9.52
C PRO A 308 -15.40 22.67 -10.69
N ASP A 309 -14.77 23.80 -10.40
CA ASP A 309 -14.30 24.78 -11.39
C ASP A 309 -12.94 24.41 -12.04
N GLY A 310 -12.36 23.27 -11.67
CA GLY A 310 -11.07 22.79 -12.16
C GLY A 310 -9.88 23.64 -11.75
N SER A 311 -10.02 24.59 -10.82
CA SER A 311 -8.97 25.57 -10.49
C SER A 311 -8.04 25.13 -9.36
N LYS A 312 -8.42 24.13 -8.55
CA LYS A 312 -7.67 23.70 -7.37
C LYS A 312 -7.65 22.19 -7.22
N ILE A 313 -6.59 21.69 -6.59
CA ILE A 313 -6.45 20.28 -6.20
C ILE A 313 -6.34 20.22 -4.68
N ILE A 314 -7.23 19.48 -4.03
CA ILE A 314 -7.09 19.13 -2.62
C ILE A 314 -6.55 17.70 -2.49
N TYR A 315 -5.63 17.49 -1.57
CA TYR A 315 -5.04 16.18 -1.30
C TYR A 315 -4.62 16.10 0.15
N SER A 316 -4.37 14.89 0.64
CA SER A 316 -3.70 14.72 1.92
C SER A 316 -2.24 14.34 1.75
N LYS A 317 -1.43 14.73 2.73
CA LYS A 317 0.02 14.54 2.73
C LYS A 317 0.44 14.05 4.12
N LEU A 318 1.19 12.96 4.16
CA LEU A 318 1.76 12.46 5.41
C LEU A 318 2.96 13.32 5.79
N THR A 319 2.89 14.01 6.92
CA THR A 319 3.94 14.92 7.38
C THR A 319 4.24 14.75 8.87
N ASN A 320 5.41 15.21 9.30
CA ASN A 320 5.77 15.18 10.71
C ASN A 320 4.92 16.18 11.50
N TYR A 321 4.40 15.75 12.63
CA TYR A 321 3.68 16.55 13.61
C TYR A 321 4.37 16.41 14.98
N ASN A 322 4.53 17.52 15.72
CA ASN A 322 5.17 17.54 17.05
C ASN A 322 6.40 16.62 17.18
N GLN A 323 7.33 16.73 16.23
CA GLN A 323 8.62 16.01 16.12
C GLN A 323 8.56 14.50 15.88
N PHE A 324 7.66 13.76 16.54
CA PHE A 324 7.66 12.29 16.57
C PHE A 324 6.44 11.64 15.91
N TYR A 325 5.41 12.43 15.58
CA TYR A 325 4.18 11.93 14.98
C TYR A 325 4.24 12.07 13.45
N GLN A 326 3.54 11.18 12.75
CA GLN A 326 3.39 11.26 11.29
C GLN A 326 1.92 11.17 10.93
N PHE A 327 1.32 12.30 10.60
CA PHE A 327 -0.13 12.40 10.38
C PHE A 327 -0.44 12.88 8.97
N TYR A 328 -1.58 12.40 8.43
CA TYR A 328 -2.14 12.96 7.22
C TYR A 328 -2.83 14.28 7.54
N ASP A 329 -2.50 15.30 6.76
CA ASP A 329 -3.18 16.59 6.81
C ASP A 329 -3.54 17.02 5.39
N LEU A 330 -4.56 17.89 5.29
CA LEU A 330 -5.04 18.42 4.03
C LEU A 330 -4.18 19.58 3.52
N TYR A 331 -3.93 19.55 2.22
CA TYR A 331 -3.24 20.58 1.46
C TYR A 331 -4.06 20.92 0.22
N LEU A 332 -4.00 22.19 -0.17
CA LEU A 332 -4.67 22.74 -1.34
C LEU A 332 -3.62 23.31 -2.28
N TYR A 333 -3.67 22.91 -3.54
CA TYR A 333 -2.87 23.47 -4.60
C TYR A 333 -3.75 24.32 -5.52
N ASP A 334 -3.42 25.60 -5.65
CA ASP A 334 -4.08 26.48 -6.61
C ASP A 334 -3.37 26.40 -7.97
N LEU A 335 -4.09 25.95 -9.00
CA LEU A 335 -3.53 25.73 -10.34
C LEU A 335 -3.25 27.02 -11.10
N LYS A 336 -3.92 28.11 -10.75
CA LYS A 336 -3.72 29.42 -11.38
C LYS A 336 -2.54 30.15 -10.73
N LEU A 337 -2.42 30.07 -9.41
CA LEU A 337 -1.37 30.74 -8.64
C LEU A 337 -0.09 29.92 -8.51
N ASP A 338 -0.11 28.64 -8.89
CA ASP A 338 1.01 27.71 -8.74
C ASP A 338 1.53 27.61 -7.30
N LYS A 339 0.60 27.57 -6.33
CA LYS A 339 0.92 27.66 -4.90
C LYS A 339 0.21 26.58 -4.07
N GLU A 340 1.00 25.88 -3.24
CA GLU A 340 0.52 24.97 -2.18
C GLU A 340 0.19 25.76 -0.91
N VAL A 341 -0.93 25.45 -0.28
CA VAL A 341 -1.35 25.96 1.04
C VAL A 341 -1.75 24.79 1.92
N ARG A 342 -1.24 24.75 3.16
CA ARG A 342 -1.66 23.78 4.17
C ARG A 342 -3.02 24.19 4.73
N LEU A 343 -3.97 23.25 4.78
CA LEU A 343 -5.32 23.49 5.29
C LEU A 343 -5.55 22.92 6.69
N SER A 344 -4.87 21.85 7.09
CA SER A 344 -4.98 21.29 8.44
C SER A 344 -3.62 20.98 9.07
N GLU A 345 -3.58 20.92 10.39
CA GLU A 345 -2.41 20.49 11.15
C GLU A 345 -2.78 19.58 12.32
N GLY A 346 -2.26 18.36 12.30
CA GLY A 346 -2.48 17.36 13.34
C GLY A 346 -3.92 16.83 13.40
N LEU A 347 -4.73 17.06 12.36
CA LEU A 347 -6.13 16.63 12.35
C LEU A 347 -6.31 15.20 11.84
N ARG A 348 -5.29 14.62 11.20
CA ARG A 348 -5.32 13.21 10.73
C ARG A 348 -6.41 12.98 9.69
N ILE A 349 -6.51 13.88 8.73
CA ILE A 349 -7.55 13.90 7.69
C ILE A 349 -6.96 13.46 6.35
N ARG A 350 -7.63 12.50 5.71
CA ARG A 350 -7.25 11.93 4.41
C ARG A 350 -8.45 11.73 3.48
N ASP A 351 -8.14 11.33 2.25
CA ASP A 351 -9.10 11.04 1.18
C ASP A 351 -10.18 12.12 0.97
N PRO A 352 -9.78 13.38 0.69
CA PRO A 352 -10.75 14.47 0.47
C PRO A 352 -11.48 14.33 -0.87
N ASP A 353 -12.75 14.70 -0.91
CA ASP A 353 -13.54 14.84 -2.14
C ASP A 353 -14.43 16.09 -2.12
N TRP A 354 -14.36 16.89 -3.17
CA TRP A 354 -15.13 18.13 -3.32
C TRP A 354 -16.60 17.82 -3.62
N SER A 355 -17.50 18.54 -2.96
CA SER A 355 -18.90 18.59 -3.40
C SER A 355 -18.99 19.27 -4.77
N PRO A 356 -19.82 18.78 -5.71
CA PRO A 356 -20.01 19.41 -7.02
C PRO A 356 -20.69 20.78 -6.93
N ASP A 357 -21.47 21.04 -5.88
CA ASP A 357 -22.13 22.31 -5.57
C ASP A 357 -21.97 22.58 -4.04
N PRO A 358 -21.66 23.81 -3.58
CA PRO A 358 -21.73 24.14 -2.16
C PRO A 358 -23.08 23.81 -1.50
N GLY A 359 -24.16 23.69 -2.26
CA GLY A 359 -25.49 23.35 -1.78
C GLY A 359 -26.36 24.60 -1.52
N PRO A 360 -27.70 24.47 -1.42
CA PRO A 360 -28.60 25.61 -1.31
C PRO A 360 -28.30 26.45 -0.06
N GLY A 361 -27.94 27.72 -0.23
CA GLY A 361 -27.71 28.67 0.87
C GLY A 361 -26.32 28.61 1.53
N LEU A 362 -25.44 27.72 1.07
CA LEU A 362 -24.05 27.65 1.53
C LEU A 362 -23.15 28.52 0.64
N LYS A 363 -22.35 29.38 1.28
CA LYS A 363 -21.40 30.27 0.57
C LYS A 363 -20.06 29.60 0.28
N ASN A 364 -19.75 28.52 0.99
CA ASN A 364 -18.44 27.88 0.99
C ASN A 364 -18.55 26.46 0.46
N PRO A 365 -17.53 25.97 -0.27
CA PRO A 365 -17.52 24.62 -0.76
C PRO A 365 -17.40 23.62 0.40
N GLN A 366 -18.09 22.50 0.25
CA GLN A 366 -18.04 21.39 1.17
C GLN A 366 -17.07 20.32 0.68
N ILE A 367 -16.30 19.76 1.60
CA ILE A 367 -15.36 18.66 1.33
C ILE A 367 -15.75 17.49 2.23
N VAL A 368 -16.02 16.33 1.65
CA VAL A 368 -16.10 15.10 2.43
C VAL A 368 -14.69 14.55 2.59
N ALA A 369 -14.34 14.03 3.77
CA ALA A 369 -13.05 13.42 4.03
C ALA A 369 -13.15 12.33 5.10
N VAL A 370 -12.07 11.60 5.30
CA VAL A 370 -11.92 10.61 6.38
C VAL A 370 -11.02 11.18 7.46
N ILE A 371 -11.48 11.16 8.71
CA ILE A 371 -10.67 11.49 9.88
C ILE A 371 -10.27 10.23 10.64
N ASN A 372 -9.02 10.14 11.08
CA ASN A 372 -8.52 9.05 11.90
C ASN A 372 -8.38 9.48 13.37
N ASN A 373 -8.90 8.66 14.28
CA ASN A 373 -8.72 8.82 15.71
C ASN A 373 -8.42 7.45 16.35
N SER A 374 -7.16 7.22 16.72
CA SER A 374 -6.72 5.99 17.38
C SER A 374 -7.11 4.71 16.66
N GLY A 375 -6.88 4.69 15.35
CA GLY A 375 -7.19 3.56 14.50
C GLY A 375 -8.68 3.36 14.26
N THR A 376 -9.55 4.32 14.59
CA THR A 376 -10.95 4.34 14.17
C THR A 376 -11.16 5.49 13.18
N ASN A 377 -11.88 5.23 12.10
CA ASN A 377 -12.14 6.22 11.07
C ASN A 377 -13.59 6.67 11.07
N ASN A 378 -13.79 7.96 10.81
CA ASN A 378 -15.10 8.54 10.65
C ASN A 378 -15.17 9.40 9.39
N LEU A 379 -16.36 9.43 8.80
CA LEU A 379 -16.67 10.32 7.70
C LEU A 379 -16.96 11.70 8.26
N ILE A 380 -16.29 12.71 7.71
CA ILE A 380 -16.47 14.09 8.09
C ILE A 380 -16.79 14.95 6.89
N LEU A 381 -17.52 16.02 7.16
CA LEU A 381 -17.79 17.11 6.23
C LEU A 381 -17.05 18.35 6.73
N ILE A 382 -16.28 18.96 5.85
CA ILE A 382 -15.50 20.17 6.13
C ILE A 382 -16.13 21.31 5.35
N ASN A 383 -16.55 22.36 6.07
CA ASN A 383 -16.93 23.61 5.44
C ASN A 383 -15.65 24.44 5.23
N LEU A 384 -15.14 24.49 4.00
CA LEU A 384 -13.85 25.14 3.75
C LEU A 384 -13.98 26.64 4.06
N PRO A 385 -13.12 27.23 4.92
CA PRO A 385 -13.17 28.65 5.21
C PRO A 385 -13.00 29.48 3.92
N SER A 386 -13.68 30.62 3.84
CA SER A 386 -13.45 31.56 2.74
C SER A 386 -11.98 32.03 2.74
N PRO A 387 -11.38 32.23 1.56
CA PRO A 387 -10.01 32.72 1.51
C PRO A 387 -9.87 34.10 2.15
N LEU A 388 -8.75 34.32 2.83
CA LEU A 388 -8.39 35.60 3.41
C LEU A 388 -8.15 36.64 2.30
N PRO A 389 -8.54 37.92 2.51
CA PRO A 389 -8.20 39.00 1.59
C PRO A 389 -6.69 39.07 1.36
N ILE A 390 -6.28 39.21 0.10
CA ILE A 390 -4.86 39.34 -0.26
C ILE A 390 -4.36 40.69 0.26
N SER A 391 -3.66 40.70 1.39
CA SER A 391 -2.90 41.86 1.84
C SER A 391 -1.54 41.89 1.12
N SER A 392 -1.20 43.02 0.52
CA SER A 392 -0.01 43.27 -0.31
C SER A 392 1.35 43.07 0.40
N THR A 393 1.37 42.57 1.64
CA THR A 393 2.56 42.52 2.50
C THR A 393 2.85 41.16 3.15
N LYS A 394 2.06 40.10 2.90
CA LYS A 394 2.35 38.76 3.49
C LYS A 394 2.30 37.63 2.46
N THR A 395 3.38 36.84 2.44
CA THR A 395 3.56 35.60 1.67
C THR A 395 2.87 34.38 2.30
N GLN A 396 2.12 34.54 3.40
CA GLN A 396 1.48 33.46 4.17
C GLN A 396 0.03 33.15 3.75
N SER A 397 -0.48 32.00 4.22
CA SER A 397 -1.64 31.25 3.70
C SER A 397 -2.85 32.10 3.34
N THR A 398 -3.41 31.84 2.16
CA THR A 398 -4.69 32.43 1.71
C THR A 398 -5.89 31.85 2.45
N TYR A 399 -5.70 30.87 3.34
CA TYR A 399 -6.75 30.22 4.13
C TYR A 399 -6.34 30.18 5.60
N ASN A 400 -7.33 30.30 6.49
CA ASN A 400 -7.16 29.90 7.89
C ASN A 400 -7.05 28.37 7.96
N LEU A 401 -6.30 27.87 8.96
CA LEU A 401 -6.28 26.44 9.24
C LEU A 401 -7.69 25.98 9.65
N ILE A 402 -8.10 24.84 9.10
CA ILE A 402 -9.28 24.09 9.51
C ILE A 402 -9.12 23.74 10.98
N THR A 403 -10.17 23.99 11.75
CA THR A 403 -10.28 23.63 13.15
C THR A 403 -11.45 22.67 13.35
N LYS A 404 -11.59 22.13 14.56
CA LYS A 404 -12.74 21.28 14.92
C LYS A 404 -14.11 21.95 14.71
N LYS A 405 -14.18 23.29 14.69
CA LYS A 405 -15.43 24.03 14.46
C LYS A 405 -15.89 24.00 13.00
N ASP A 406 -14.96 23.75 12.08
CA ASP A 406 -15.22 23.70 10.64
C ASP A 406 -15.62 22.28 10.18
N ILE A 407 -15.61 21.32 11.11
CA ILE A 407 -15.82 19.89 10.88
C ILE A 407 -17.17 19.47 11.44
N ILE A 408 -17.95 18.79 10.60
CA ILE A 408 -19.19 18.11 10.97
C ILE A 408 -18.94 16.61 10.82
N HIS A 409 -19.16 15.84 11.88
CA HIS A 409 -19.08 14.38 11.82
C HIS A 409 -20.35 13.82 11.19
N LEU A 410 -20.21 13.09 10.08
CA LEU A 410 -21.32 12.39 9.41
C LEU A 410 -21.51 10.98 9.98
N THR A 411 -20.45 10.40 10.56
CA THR A 411 -20.49 9.15 11.30
C THR A 411 -19.84 9.33 12.67
N ASN A 412 -20.15 8.42 13.60
CA ASN A 412 -19.58 8.39 14.95
C ASN A 412 -19.25 6.95 15.38
N PHE A 413 -18.46 6.26 14.58
CA PHE A 413 -17.92 4.94 14.90
C PHE A 413 -16.85 5.04 16.00
N ASP A 414 -16.88 4.06 16.90
CA ASP A 414 -15.96 3.86 18.03
C ASP A 414 -15.49 2.39 18.11
N ASP A 415 -15.74 1.60 17.07
CA ASP A 415 -15.59 0.14 17.01
C ASP A 415 -14.39 -0.31 16.16
N GLY A 416 -13.46 0.58 15.85
CA GLY A 416 -12.33 0.31 14.94
C GLY A 416 -12.73 0.25 13.47
N THR A 417 -13.91 0.74 13.09
CA THR A 417 -14.31 0.87 11.68
C THR A 417 -13.27 1.65 10.89
N GLN A 418 -12.95 1.16 9.68
CA GLN A 418 -12.10 1.88 8.73
C GLN A 418 -12.93 2.39 7.55
N ILE A 419 -12.62 3.60 7.07
CA ILE A 419 -13.32 4.21 5.93
C ILE A 419 -12.28 4.61 4.89
N TYR A 420 -12.60 4.42 3.62
CA TYR A 420 -11.72 4.81 2.53
C TYR A 420 -12.49 5.43 1.37
N GLN A 421 -11.83 6.43 0.76
CA GLN A 421 -12.19 7.01 -0.54
C GLN A 421 -13.67 7.42 -0.65
N PRO A 422 -14.18 8.28 0.26
CA PRO A 422 -15.50 8.85 0.06
C PRO A 422 -15.53 9.67 -1.24
N SER A 423 -16.67 9.67 -1.91
CA SER A 423 -16.88 10.49 -3.09
C SER A 423 -18.33 10.94 -3.19
N TRP A 424 -18.52 12.18 -3.62
CA TRP A 424 -19.84 12.73 -3.87
C TRP A 424 -20.47 12.14 -5.12
N SER A 425 -21.80 12.00 -5.11
CA SER A 425 -22.57 11.82 -6.33
C SER A 425 -22.42 13.04 -7.24
N PRO A 426 -22.52 12.90 -8.57
CA PRO A 426 -22.39 14.03 -9.50
C PRO A 426 -23.36 15.19 -9.24
N ASN A 427 -24.52 14.91 -8.63
CA ASN A 427 -25.54 15.88 -8.23
C ASN A 427 -25.39 16.37 -6.77
N GLY A 428 -24.44 15.85 -5.99
CA GLY A 428 -24.08 16.34 -4.65
C GLY A 428 -25.05 15.97 -3.53
N ASP A 429 -25.97 15.03 -3.75
CA ASP A 429 -26.99 14.62 -2.77
C ASP A 429 -26.63 13.34 -1.99
N MET A 430 -25.60 12.62 -2.42
CA MET A 430 -25.16 11.35 -1.83
C MET A 430 -23.64 11.29 -1.73
N ILE A 431 -23.17 10.51 -0.78
CA ILE A 431 -21.75 10.19 -0.61
C ILE A 431 -21.61 8.66 -0.63
N ALA A 432 -20.82 8.15 -1.57
CA ALA A 432 -20.42 6.75 -1.61
C ALA A 432 -19.04 6.61 -0.93
N PHE A 433 -18.85 5.59 -0.11
CA PHE A 433 -17.56 5.28 0.50
C PHE A 433 -17.44 3.77 0.74
N SER A 434 -16.20 3.29 0.85
CA SER A 434 -15.94 1.92 1.30
C SER A 434 -15.71 1.93 2.81
N ALA A 435 -16.28 0.94 3.50
CA ALA A 435 -16.13 0.79 4.93
C ALA A 435 -15.80 -0.65 5.28
N TRP A 436 -14.88 -0.82 6.21
CA TRP A 436 -14.54 -2.10 6.79
C TRP A 436 -15.02 -2.13 8.24
N ARG A 437 -15.84 -3.14 8.58
CA ARG A 437 -16.44 -3.30 9.91
C ARG A 437 -16.47 -4.78 10.28
N GLN A 438 -16.05 -5.11 11.50
CA GLN A 438 -16.17 -6.45 12.13
C GLN A 438 -16.22 -7.64 11.16
N GLY A 439 -15.17 -7.85 10.36
CA GLY A 439 -15.06 -9.06 9.54
C GLY A 439 -15.55 -8.98 8.09
N TYR A 440 -15.93 -7.81 7.57
CA TYR A 440 -16.28 -7.66 6.15
C TYR A 440 -15.61 -6.43 5.53
N GLN A 441 -14.93 -6.65 4.40
CA GLN A 441 -14.53 -5.61 3.44
C GLN A 441 -15.49 -5.65 2.26
#